data_AF-A0A1H7BN29-F1
#
_entry.id   AF-A0A1H7BN29-F1
#
_cell.length_a   1.000
_cell.length_b   1.000
_cell.length_c   1.000
_cell.angle_alpha   90.00
_cell.angle_beta   90.00
_cell.angle_gamma   90.00
#
_symmetry.space_group_name_H-M   'P 1'
#
loop_
_entity.id
_entity.type
_entity.pdbx_description
1 polymer ?
#
loop_
_entity_poly.entity_id
_entity_poly.type
_entity_poly.pdbx_seq_one_letter_code
_entity_poly.pdbx_strand_id
1 'polypeptide(L)'
;MIPGSINTALTWAVLLLIPPITGYLLAKIRSPLVRELLLALFLPTPIIILTTAMILLPSAPPSDFGWWMTGMIMISPAIVIWAMLGGTGYVVGRRNVR
;
A
#
# COMPACT_ATOMS: atom_id res chain seq x y z
N MET A 1 -23.43 -17.52 -5.35
CA MET A 1 -22.76 -16.19 -5.26
C MET A 1 -21.58 -16.18 -4.29
N ILE A 2 -20.83 -17.28 -4.13
CA ILE A 2 -19.73 -17.43 -3.16
C ILE A 2 -18.33 -17.02 -3.70
N PRO A 3 -17.99 -17.17 -5.01
CA PRO A 3 -16.63 -16.93 -5.50
C PRO A 3 -16.10 -15.49 -5.33
N GLY A 4 -16.98 -14.49 -5.41
CA GLY A 4 -16.60 -13.08 -5.30
C GLY A 4 -16.09 -12.71 -3.91
N SER A 5 -16.74 -13.22 -2.85
CA SER A 5 -16.40 -12.90 -1.45
C SER A 5 -15.02 -13.41 -1.02
N ILE A 6 -14.63 -14.60 -1.49
CA ILE A 6 -13.35 -15.23 -1.16
C ILE A 6 -12.20 -14.46 -1.83
N ASN A 7 -12.38 -14.07 -3.10
CA ASN A 7 -11.36 -13.31 -3.83
C ASN A 7 -11.14 -11.93 -3.20
N THR A 8 -12.22 -11.25 -2.81
CA THR A 8 -12.12 -9.97 -2.10
C THR A 8 -11.41 -10.14 -0.75
N ALA A 9 -11.77 -11.14 0.06
CA ALA A 9 -11.12 -11.39 1.35
C ALA A 9 -9.62 -11.70 1.22
N LEU A 10 -9.23 -12.52 0.24
CA LEU A 10 -7.83 -12.80 -0.06
C LEU A 10 -7.07 -11.55 -0.49
N THR A 11 -7.67 -10.71 -1.33
CA THR A 11 -7.08 -9.44 -1.77
C THR A 11 -6.82 -8.52 -0.58
N TRP A 12 -7.78 -8.39 0.33
CA TRP A 12 -7.61 -7.61 1.56
C TRP A 12 -6.56 -8.21 2.50
N ALA A 13 -6.54 -9.53 2.67
CA ALA A 13 -5.53 -10.20 3.50
C ALA A 13 -4.12 -9.94 2.98
N VAL A 14 -3.92 -10.03 1.66
CA VAL A 14 -2.64 -9.74 1.01
C VAL A 14 -2.25 -8.27 1.20
N LEU A 15 -3.18 -7.34 1.00
CA LEU A 15 -2.94 -5.90 1.20
C LEU A 15 -2.62 -5.53 2.65
N LEU A 16 -3.12 -6.28 3.63
CA LEU A 16 -2.83 -6.06 5.05
C LEU A 16 -1.51 -6.74 5.49
N LEU A 17 -1.10 -7.82 4.83
CA LEU A 17 0.11 -8.58 5.19
C LEU A 17 1.38 -8.08 4.51
N ILE A 18 1.29 -7.63 3.26
CA ILE A 18 2.46 -7.14 2.50
C ILE A 18 3.15 -5.98 3.22
N PRO A 19 2.47 -4.86 3.54
CA PRO A 19 3.15 -3.70 4.10
C PRO A 19 3.98 -3.99 5.37
N PRO A 20 3.45 -4.67 6.41
CA PRO A 20 4.23 -4.93 7.61
C PRO A 20 5.38 -5.92 7.36
N ILE A 21 5.21 -6.92 6.49
CA ILE A 21 6.30 -7.85 6.14
C ILE A 21 7.41 -7.12 5.39
N THR A 22 7.06 -6.31 4.39
CA THR A 22 8.03 -5.52 3.61
C THR A 22 8.76 -4.53 4.51
N GLY A 23 8.05 -3.81 5.39
CA GLY A 23 8.66 -2.93 6.39
C GLY A 23 9.67 -3.67 7.27
N TYR A 24 9.31 -4.85 7.77
CA TYR A 24 10.19 -5.69 8.57
C TYR A 24 11.44 -6.15 7.81
N LEU A 25 11.29 -6.53 6.54
CA LEU A 25 12.42 -6.93 5.68
C LEU A 25 13.36 -5.76 5.39
N LEU A 26 12.81 -4.57 5.09
CA LEU A 26 13.59 -3.36 4.91
C LEU A 26 14.44 -3.04 6.14
N ALA A 27 13.91 -3.24 7.34
CA ALA A 27 14.65 -3.03 8.57
C ALA A 27 15.92 -3.89 8.71
N LYS A 28 15.96 -5.06 8.05
CA LYS A 28 17.11 -5.98 8.04
C LYS A 28 18.23 -5.60 7.07
N ILE A 29 18.02 -4.58 6.23
CA ILE A 29 19.04 -4.10 5.32
C ILE A 29 20.20 -3.49 6.12
N ARG A 30 21.42 -3.96 5.85
CA ARG A 30 22.64 -3.55 6.58
C ARG A 30 23.01 -2.09 6.33
N SER A 31 22.91 -1.63 5.08
CA SER A 31 23.26 -0.25 4.73
C SER A 31 22.16 0.72 5.19
N PRO A 32 22.47 1.69 6.07
CA PRO A 32 21.48 2.63 6.57
C PRO A 32 20.93 3.52 5.45
N LEU A 33 21.77 3.98 4.51
CA LEU A 33 21.34 4.82 3.40
C LEU A 33 20.37 4.09 2.47
N VAL A 34 20.72 2.86 2.07
CA VAL A 34 19.85 2.05 1.19
C VAL A 34 18.54 1.74 1.88
N ARG A 35 18.57 1.44 3.18
CA ARG A 35 17.37 1.16 3.97
C ARG A 35 16.41 2.34 4.00
N GLU A 36 16.90 3.54 4.34
CA GLU A 36 16.06 4.73 4.42
C GLU A 36 15.54 5.14 3.02
N LEU A 37 16.35 4.99 1.97
CA LEU A 37 15.90 5.22 0.59
C LEU A 37 14.78 4.27 0.19
N LEU A 38 14.91 2.98 0.48
CA LEU A 38 13.88 1.99 0.15
C LEU A 38 12.61 2.20 0.99
N LEU A 39 12.74 2.60 2.26
CA LEU A 39 11.59 2.98 3.08
C LEU A 39 10.88 4.21 2.49
N ALA A 40 11.65 5.23 2.08
CA ALA A 40 11.11 6.44 1.45
C ALA A 40 10.42 6.14 0.10
N LEU A 41 10.85 5.13 -0.65
CA LEU A 41 10.17 4.67 -1.88
C LEU A 41 8.95 3.79 -1.59
N PHE A 42 9.02 2.97 -0.54
CA PHE A 42 7.97 2.04 -0.15
C PHE A 42 6.71 2.75 0.37
N LEU A 43 6.87 3.81 1.18
CA LEU A 43 5.74 4.56 1.76
C LEU A 43 4.77 5.16 0.70
N PRO A 44 5.24 5.84 -0.36
CA PRO A 44 4.37 6.39 -1.40
C PRO A 44 3.94 5.36 -2.46
N THR A 45 4.37 4.09 -2.37
CA THR A 45 4.07 3.07 -3.38
C THR A 45 2.58 2.98 -3.75
N PRO A 46 1.62 3.00 -2.81
CA PRO A 46 0.20 2.98 -3.15
C PRO A 46 -0.25 4.21 -3.95
N ILE A 47 0.31 5.39 -3.63
CA ILE A 47 0.02 6.64 -4.35
C ILE A 47 0.55 6.52 -5.78
N ILE A 48 1.79 6.06 -5.95
CA ILE A 48 2.41 5.90 -7.27
C ILE A 48 1.59 4.94 -8.13
N ILE A 49 1.23 3.76 -7.59
CA ILE A 49 0.42 2.76 -8.31
C ILE A 49 -0.93 3.36 -8.71
N LEU A 50 -1.59 4.06 -7.79
CA LEU A 50 -2.88 4.69 -8.06
C LEU A 50 -2.76 5.74 -9.14
N THR A 51 -1.83 6.69 -9.00
CA THR A 51 -1.60 7.77 -9.97
C THR A 51 -1.27 7.21 -11.35
N THR A 52 -0.41 6.19 -11.43
CA THR A 52 -0.11 5.50 -12.70
C THR A 52 -1.36 4.86 -13.29
N ALA A 53 -2.18 4.18 -12.48
CA ALA A 53 -3.44 3.62 -12.94
C ALA A 53 -4.38 4.72 -13.47
N MET A 54 -4.47 5.88 -12.81
CA MET A 54 -5.32 7.00 -13.27
C MET A 54 -4.85 7.59 -14.59
N ILE A 55 -3.53 7.66 -14.81
CA ILE A 55 -2.95 8.16 -16.06
C ILE A 55 -3.25 7.20 -17.21
N LEU A 56 -3.21 5.89 -16.95
CA LEU A 56 -3.36 4.85 -17.96
C LEU A 56 -4.82 4.49 -18.25
N LEU A 57 -5.72 4.67 -17.28
CA LEU A 57 -7.16 4.41 -17.45
C LEU A 57 -7.81 5.60 -18.18
N PRO A 58 -8.70 5.35 -19.16
CA PRO A 58 -9.45 6.43 -19.81
C PRO A 58 -10.24 7.22 -18.76
N SER A 59 -10.25 8.54 -18.90
CA SER A 59 -11.03 9.44 -18.04
C SER A 59 -12.49 8.97 -18.02
N ALA A 60 -13.01 8.74 -16.81
CA ALA A 60 -14.38 8.26 -16.63
C ALA A 60 -15.37 9.18 -17.35
N PRO A 61 -16.36 8.64 -18.09
CA PRO A 61 -17.45 9.45 -18.64
C PRO A 61 -18.11 10.29 -17.54
N PRO A 62 -18.69 11.46 -17.85
CA PRO A 62 -19.32 12.33 -16.85
C PRO A 62 -20.36 11.62 -15.95
N SER A 63 -21.01 10.56 -16.45
CA SER A 63 -21.94 9.72 -15.69
C SER A 63 -21.30 8.96 -14.53
N ASP A 64 -20.00 8.63 -14.64
CA ASP A 64 -19.29 7.72 -13.73
C ASP A 64 -18.36 8.49 -12.77
N PHE A 65 -18.30 9.80 -12.91
CA PHE A 65 -17.46 10.69 -12.09
C PHE A 65 -17.73 10.54 -10.58
N GLY A 66 -18.99 10.33 -10.18
CA GLY A 66 -19.36 10.12 -8.77
C GLY A 66 -18.77 8.84 -8.18
N TRP A 67 -18.80 7.73 -8.92
CA TRP A 67 -18.19 6.46 -8.50
C TRP A 67 -16.67 6.55 -8.46
N TRP A 68 -16.08 7.25 -9.43
CA TRP A 68 -14.64 7.51 -9.48
C TRP A 68 -14.16 8.34 -8.28
N MET A 69 -14.85 9.43 -7.95
CA MET A 69 -14.58 10.25 -6.76
C MET A 69 -14.76 9.46 -5.46
N THR A 70 -15.79 8.61 -5.38
CA THR A 70 -16.01 7.73 -4.23
C THR A 70 -14.85 6.75 -4.07
N GLY A 71 -14.35 6.18 -5.16
CA GLY A 71 -13.16 5.33 -5.16
C GLY A 71 -11.92 6.06 -4.62
N MET A 72 -11.67 7.30 -5.07
CA MET A 72 -10.56 8.13 -4.58
C MET A 72 -10.65 8.37 -3.06
N ILE A 73 -11.85 8.67 -2.55
CA ILE A 73 -12.10 8.90 -1.12
C ILE A 73 -11.83 7.62 -0.32
N MET A 74 -12.25 6.46 -0.82
CA MET A 74 -12.03 5.18 -0.15
C MET A 74 -10.57 4.72 -0.15
N ILE A 75 -9.79 5.07 -1.17
CA ILE A 75 -8.37 4.69 -1.28
C ILE A 75 -7.50 5.53 -0.32
N SER A 76 -7.94 6.73 0.03
CA SER A 76 -7.19 7.62 0.93
C SER A 76 -6.90 7.00 2.31
N PRO A 77 -7.89 6.43 3.04
CA PRO A 77 -7.63 5.65 4.25
C PRO A 77 -6.72 4.44 4.04
N ALA A 78 -6.82 3.75 2.90
CA ALA A 78 -6.00 2.57 2.61
C ALA A 78 -4.51 2.92 2.49
N ILE A 79 -4.19 4.09 1.91
CA ILE A 79 -2.81 4.62 1.86
C ILE A 79 -2.27 4.87 3.27
N VAL A 80 -3.08 5.44 4.16
CA VAL A 80 -2.70 5.69 5.55
C VAL A 80 -2.45 4.38 6.28
N ILE A 81 -3.34 3.39 6.13
CA ILE A 81 -3.19 2.05 6.71
C ILE A 81 -1.90 1.39 6.21
N TRP A 82 -1.61 1.46 4.90
CA TRP A 82 -0.37 0.95 4.33
C TRP A 82 0.87 1.55 5.00
N ALA A 83 0.92 2.87 5.10
CA ALA A 83 2.04 3.58 5.72
C ALA A 83 2.21 3.20 7.20
N MET A 84 1.11 3.11 7.95
CA MET A 84 1.12 2.71 9.36
C MET A 84 1.61 1.27 9.54
N LEU A 85 1.10 0.33 8.75
CA LEU A 85 1.49 -1.08 8.84
C LEU A 85 2.95 -1.28 8.43
N GLY A 86 3.39 -0.65 7.35
CA GLY A 86 4.78 -0.71 6.90
C GLY A 86 5.76 -0.08 7.88
N GLY A 87 5.41 1.09 8.43
CA GLY A 87 6.18 1.73 9.50
C GLY A 87 6.26 0.86 10.76
N THR A 88 5.17 0.21 11.13
CA THR A 88 5.14 -0.71 12.28
C THR A 88 6.06 -1.90 12.06
N GLY A 89 5.98 -2.56 10.90
CA GLY A 89 6.88 -3.65 10.53
C GLY A 89 8.34 -3.23 10.57
N TYR A 90 8.64 -2.03 10.04
CA TYR A 90 9.99 -1.45 10.06
C TYR A 90 10.53 -1.23 11.47
N VAL A 91 9.73 -0.63 12.35
CA VAL A 91 10.11 -0.38 13.75
C VAL A 91 10.36 -1.69 14.49
N VAL A 92 9.49 -2.69 14.31
CA VAL A 92 9.66 -4.03 14.93
C VAL A 92 10.94 -4.70 14.43
N GLY A 93 11.18 -4.68 13.11
CA GLY A 93 12.39 -5.27 12.54
C GLY A 93 13.66 -4.60 13.04
N ARG A 94 13.66 -3.27 13.21
CA ARG A 94 14.82 -2.52 13.71
C ARG A 94 15.15 -2.85 15.17
N ARG A 95 14.13 -3.11 16.00
CA ARG A 95 14.32 -3.51 17.40
C ARG A 95 14.94 -4.90 17.56
N ASN A 96 14.73 -5.80 16.60
CA ASN A 96 15.30 -7.16 16.62
C ASN A 96 16.72 -7.26 16.04
N VAL A 97 17.25 -6.16 15.46
CA VAL A 97 18.60 -6.11 14.87
C VAL A 97 19.61 -5.41 15.80
N ARG A 98 19.14 -4.75 16.87
CA ARG A 98 19.98 -4.19 17.95
C ARG A 98 20.20 -5.24 19.03
#